data_AF-A0A830H735-F1
#
_entry.id   AF-A0A830H735-F1
#
_cell.length_a   1.000
_cell.length_b   1.000
_cell.length_c   1.000
_cell.angle_alpha   90.00
_cell.angle_beta   90.00
_cell.angle_gamma   90.00
#
_symmetry.space_group_name_H-M   'P 1'
#
loop_
_entity.id
_entity.type
_entity.pdbx_description
1 polymer ?
#
loop_
_entity_poly.entity_id
_entity_poly.type
_entity_poly.pdbx_seq_one_letter_code
_entity_poly.pdbx_strand_id
1 'polypeptide(L)'
;MVPGTLRWTVDVSAWNPLGLLEGPECSFLLSLLDDDERASAIRYVQPPDQKRAIISRLLAKRASNVCLGIEFSNVVIRRTKGKKPFCANMHRDIPSDGSLDNFNFNASHEGDLVVLAAEGRACVVGVDCAAPQQIRQMRRNTKSFEEFAKNFDNVFTAEEWSKVHGAGPRDDQKEDKFRLHWSCKEAFVKARGDGLGFDLGRCSFRCDEVQLEDGGAADEDDRFFQCRLLVDGVQRDDWMLFSHRLKDGHYCTIARGPPSDIIDAWGEFTTTLRRLHFDQDEWLEAITAPSPPFQAITVADLVPKNLRQMYEEAGGTEKPTGIVDVVEAWHRARRSSSYDLASWEMQCEEMLYGSPAPADEATSARDEELTARLRNLAFVLEEEIEETGDSPPVLPDNACETWTEASIREFYRTQGASGPSSSNTSARHDELTARLRNLAFVLEEEIEETGDSPPVLPDNACETWTEASIREFYRTRGAGIP
;
A
#
# COMPACT_ATOMS: atom_id res chain seq x y z
N MET A 1 4.11 -11.24 -14.94
CA MET A 1 2.77 -10.58 -14.76
C MET A 1 1.64 -11.56 -15.07
N VAL A 2 0.57 -11.61 -14.26
CA VAL A 2 -0.60 -12.49 -14.48
C VAL A 2 -1.73 -11.73 -15.19
N PRO A 3 -2.38 -12.28 -16.24
CA PRO A 3 -3.46 -11.60 -16.95
C PRO A 3 -4.61 -11.14 -16.05
N GLY A 4 -4.86 -9.83 -16.06
CA GLY A 4 -5.99 -9.25 -15.33
C GLY A 4 -5.77 -9.14 -13.82
N THR A 5 -4.59 -9.49 -13.31
CA THR A 5 -4.23 -9.33 -11.90
C THR A 5 -3.54 -7.99 -11.70
N LEU A 6 -4.21 -7.07 -10.99
CA LEU A 6 -3.67 -5.75 -10.64
C LEU A 6 -3.72 -5.53 -9.13
N ARG A 7 -2.74 -4.80 -8.61
CA ARG A 7 -2.67 -4.34 -7.21
C ARG A 7 -2.17 -2.90 -7.23
N TRP A 8 -3.08 -1.93 -7.19
CA TRP A 8 -2.72 -0.52 -7.31
C TRP A 8 -3.06 0.24 -6.04
N THR A 9 -2.19 1.17 -5.67
CA THR A 9 -2.41 2.16 -4.62
C THR A 9 -2.21 3.56 -5.21
N VAL A 10 -3.01 4.51 -4.76
CA VAL A 10 -2.83 5.94 -5.00
C VAL A 10 -2.85 6.63 -3.64
N ASP A 11 -1.77 7.34 -3.33
CA ASP A 11 -1.69 8.22 -2.17
C ASP A 11 -2.38 9.54 -2.51
N VAL A 12 -3.57 9.75 -1.92
CA VAL A 12 -4.33 10.97 -2.16
C VAL A 12 -3.79 12.14 -1.35
N SER A 13 -2.92 11.96 -0.36
CA SER A 13 -2.31 13.09 0.36
C SER A 13 -1.32 13.86 -0.53
N ALA A 14 -0.65 13.15 -1.44
CA ALA A 14 0.27 13.74 -2.42
C ALA A 14 -0.45 14.56 -3.51
N TRP A 15 -1.70 14.23 -3.82
CA TRP A 15 -2.46 14.88 -4.90
C TRP A 15 -3.19 16.15 -4.43
N ASN A 16 -2.72 17.34 -4.80
CA ASN A 16 -3.27 18.61 -4.29
C ASN A 16 -3.78 19.52 -5.42
N PRO A 17 -4.95 19.21 -6.03
CA PRO A 17 -5.49 19.97 -7.16
C PRO A 17 -5.97 21.36 -6.73
N LEU A 18 -5.59 22.39 -7.50
CA LEU A 18 -6.00 23.77 -7.23
C LEU A 18 -7.53 23.92 -7.33
N GLY A 19 -8.18 24.45 -6.28
CA GLY A 19 -9.62 24.69 -6.27
C GLY A 19 -10.49 23.43 -6.20
N LEU A 20 -9.89 22.24 -6.07
CA LEU A 20 -10.57 20.96 -5.91
C LEU A 20 -11.70 20.79 -6.95
N LEU A 21 -12.95 20.53 -6.55
CA LEU A 21 -14.08 20.32 -7.48
C LEU A 21 -14.39 21.52 -8.38
N GLU A 22 -14.00 22.75 -8.00
CA GLU A 22 -14.17 23.96 -8.80
C GLU A 22 -12.95 24.23 -9.70
N GLY A 23 -11.88 23.46 -9.49
CA GLY A 23 -10.62 23.54 -10.22
C GLY A 23 -10.69 22.96 -11.64
N PRO A 24 -9.83 23.44 -12.54
CA PRO A 24 -9.73 22.91 -13.90
C PRO A 24 -9.29 21.44 -13.92
N GLU A 25 -8.37 21.05 -13.05
CA GLU A 25 -7.83 19.69 -13.00
C GLU A 25 -8.91 18.66 -12.62
N CYS A 26 -9.62 18.87 -11.50
CA CYS A 26 -10.72 17.97 -11.12
C CYS A 26 -11.85 18.01 -12.15
N SER A 27 -12.15 19.18 -12.75
CA SER A 27 -13.17 19.28 -13.80
C SER A 27 -12.81 18.40 -15.00
N PHE A 28 -11.54 18.41 -15.41
CA PHE A 28 -11.02 17.52 -16.44
C PHE A 28 -11.14 16.05 -16.02
N LEU A 29 -10.66 15.69 -14.83
CA LEU A 29 -10.72 14.30 -14.33
C LEU A 29 -12.17 13.79 -14.20
N LEU A 30 -13.09 14.62 -13.76
CA LEU A 30 -14.52 14.31 -13.69
C LEU A 30 -15.14 14.13 -15.09
N SER A 31 -14.65 14.86 -16.10
CA SER A 31 -15.10 14.70 -17.49
C SER A 31 -14.74 13.35 -18.10
N LEU A 32 -13.75 12.66 -17.51
CA LEU A 32 -13.37 11.30 -17.89
C LEU A 32 -14.36 10.24 -17.38
N LEU A 33 -15.25 10.59 -16.46
CA LEU A 33 -16.24 9.69 -15.88
C LEU A 33 -17.60 9.80 -16.57
N ASP A 34 -18.28 8.67 -16.62
CA ASP A 34 -19.66 8.58 -17.10
C ASP A 34 -20.58 9.42 -16.21
N ASP A 35 -21.71 9.89 -16.75
CA ASP A 35 -22.59 10.86 -16.09
C ASP A 35 -23.04 10.43 -14.69
N ASP A 36 -23.41 9.15 -14.53
CA ASP A 36 -23.83 8.59 -13.24
C ASP A 36 -22.68 8.53 -12.21
N GLU A 37 -21.48 8.13 -12.65
CA GLU A 37 -20.31 8.06 -11.79
C GLU A 37 -19.84 9.46 -11.38
N ARG A 38 -19.83 10.41 -12.34
CA ARG A 38 -19.53 11.83 -12.11
C ARG A 38 -20.52 12.46 -11.13
N ALA A 39 -21.82 12.31 -11.40
CA ALA A 39 -22.87 12.84 -10.53
C ALA A 39 -22.79 12.25 -9.11
N SER A 40 -22.35 10.99 -8.97
CA SER A 40 -22.10 10.42 -7.65
C SER A 40 -20.83 10.93 -6.97
N ALA A 41 -19.76 11.18 -7.72
CA ALA A 41 -18.47 11.61 -7.18
C ALA A 41 -18.54 13.00 -6.55
N ILE A 42 -19.32 13.91 -7.14
CA ILE A 42 -19.42 15.30 -6.67
C ILE A 42 -20.33 15.49 -5.45
N ARG A 43 -21.01 14.44 -4.97
CA ARG A 43 -21.92 14.52 -3.80
C ARG A 43 -21.20 14.55 -2.46
N TYR A 44 -19.92 14.18 -2.40
CA TYR A 44 -19.18 14.20 -1.15
C TYR A 44 -18.91 15.63 -0.72
N VAL A 45 -19.02 15.89 0.58
CA VAL A 45 -18.89 17.24 1.15
C VAL A 45 -17.46 17.53 1.59
N GLN A 46 -16.77 16.53 2.15
CA GLN A 46 -15.44 16.71 2.71
C GLN A 46 -14.38 16.58 1.62
N PRO A 47 -13.40 17.50 1.54
CA PRO A 47 -12.35 17.45 0.53
C PRO A 47 -11.60 16.11 0.42
N PRO A 48 -11.21 15.44 1.53
CA PRO A 48 -10.55 14.13 1.44
C PRO A 48 -11.46 13.06 0.82
N ASP A 49 -12.76 13.09 1.11
CA ASP A 49 -13.73 12.15 0.54
C ASP A 49 -14.00 12.45 -0.94
N GLN A 50 -14.02 13.72 -1.35
CA GLN A 50 -14.12 14.11 -2.75
C GLN A 50 -12.93 13.58 -3.54
N LYS A 51 -11.71 13.72 -3.00
CA LYS A 51 -10.48 13.19 -3.63
C LYS A 51 -10.57 11.66 -3.79
N ARG A 52 -10.80 10.94 -2.70
CA ARG A 52 -10.94 9.47 -2.72
C ARG A 52 -12.04 9.00 -3.67
N ALA A 53 -13.15 9.74 -3.74
CA ALA A 53 -14.25 9.44 -4.65
C ALA A 53 -13.86 9.55 -6.12
N ILE A 54 -13.14 10.60 -6.54
CA ILE A 54 -12.67 10.77 -7.92
C ILE A 54 -11.67 9.65 -8.26
N ILE A 55 -10.66 9.46 -7.42
CA ILE A 55 -9.58 8.50 -7.65
C ILE A 55 -10.11 7.07 -7.72
N SER A 56 -11.01 6.66 -6.82
CA SER A 56 -11.58 5.31 -6.82
C SER A 56 -12.32 4.98 -8.14
N ARG A 57 -12.98 5.97 -8.75
CA ARG A 57 -13.73 5.80 -10.01
C ARG A 57 -12.81 5.74 -11.21
N LEU A 58 -11.79 6.59 -11.22
CA LEU A 58 -10.76 6.57 -12.26
C LEU A 58 -9.93 5.29 -12.21
N LEU A 59 -9.59 4.79 -11.02
CA LEU A 59 -8.92 3.50 -10.84
C LEU A 59 -9.74 2.36 -11.48
N ALA A 60 -11.04 2.27 -11.16
CA ALA A 60 -11.91 1.26 -11.74
C ALA A 60 -11.97 1.35 -13.28
N LYS A 61 -12.09 2.57 -13.83
CA LYS A 61 -12.15 2.79 -15.27
C LYS A 61 -10.81 2.47 -15.95
N ARG A 62 -9.69 2.92 -15.39
CA ARG A 62 -8.34 2.68 -15.91
C ARG A 62 -7.95 1.21 -15.83
N ALA A 63 -8.22 0.51 -14.73
CA ALA A 63 -7.97 -0.92 -14.58
C ALA A 63 -8.71 -1.73 -15.66
N SER A 64 -9.99 -1.41 -15.87
CA SER A 64 -10.81 -2.05 -16.92
C SER A 64 -10.26 -1.76 -18.32
N ASN A 65 -9.88 -0.51 -18.60
CA ASN A 65 -9.27 -0.09 -19.86
C ASN A 65 -7.98 -0.87 -20.17
N VAL A 66 -7.04 -0.95 -19.23
CA VAL A 66 -5.74 -1.59 -19.51
C VAL A 66 -5.84 -3.11 -19.59
N CYS A 67 -6.60 -3.75 -18.69
CA CYS A 67 -6.72 -5.20 -18.66
C CYS A 67 -7.49 -5.73 -19.87
N LEU A 68 -8.65 -5.14 -20.16
CA LEU A 68 -9.49 -5.58 -21.28
C LEU A 68 -8.95 -5.07 -22.62
N GLY A 69 -8.17 -3.98 -22.63
CA GLY A 69 -7.68 -3.36 -23.86
C GLY A 69 -8.74 -2.63 -24.67
N ILE A 70 -9.88 -2.35 -24.05
CA ILE A 70 -10.92 -1.51 -24.63
C ILE A 70 -10.49 -0.06 -24.55
N GLU A 71 -10.92 0.76 -25.51
CA GLU A 71 -10.65 2.20 -25.46
C GLU A 71 -11.20 2.81 -24.16
N PHE A 72 -10.48 3.75 -23.56
CA PHE A 72 -10.84 4.31 -22.27
C PHE A 72 -12.24 4.95 -22.27
N SER A 73 -12.63 5.61 -23.36
CA SER A 73 -13.97 6.22 -23.51
C SER A 73 -15.10 5.19 -23.61
N ASN A 74 -14.78 3.95 -24.01
CA ASN A 74 -15.74 2.86 -24.17
C ASN A 74 -15.87 2.00 -22.90
N VAL A 75 -15.08 2.25 -21.85
CA VAL A 75 -15.24 1.54 -20.57
C VAL A 75 -16.54 1.95 -19.92
N VAL A 76 -17.42 0.99 -19.66
CA VAL A 76 -18.70 1.18 -18.98
C VAL A 76 -18.62 0.57 -17.59
N ILE A 77 -18.72 1.41 -16.57
CA ILE A 77 -18.78 0.96 -15.18
C ILE A 77 -20.24 0.98 -14.70
N ARG A 78 -20.70 -0.16 -14.17
CA ARG A 78 -22.02 -0.27 -13.53
C ARG A 78 -21.85 -0.72 -12.08
N ARG A 79 -22.92 -0.68 -11.31
CA ARG A 79 -22.92 -1.06 -9.89
C ARG A 79 -24.04 -2.05 -9.61
N THR A 80 -23.73 -3.08 -8.83
CA THR A 80 -24.75 -4.01 -8.34
C THR A 80 -25.75 -3.30 -7.42
N LYS A 81 -26.83 -3.99 -7.03
CA LYS A 81 -27.74 -3.50 -5.98
C LYS A 81 -27.00 -3.15 -4.68
N GLY A 82 -25.97 -3.93 -4.33
CA GLY A 82 -25.07 -3.70 -3.19
C GLY A 82 -24.01 -2.61 -3.43
N LYS A 83 -24.11 -1.86 -4.53
CA LYS A 83 -23.20 -0.77 -4.94
C LYS A 83 -21.77 -1.18 -5.30
N LYS A 84 -21.47 -2.48 -5.36
CA LYS A 84 -20.19 -3.00 -5.88
C LYS A 84 -20.03 -2.60 -7.35
N PRO A 85 -18.97 -1.85 -7.72
CA PRO A 85 -18.71 -1.51 -9.11
C PRO A 85 -18.19 -2.73 -9.89
N PHE A 86 -18.55 -2.81 -11.16
CA PHE A 86 -18.05 -3.81 -12.10
C PHE A 86 -17.97 -3.24 -13.52
N CYS A 87 -17.08 -3.80 -14.34
CA CYS A 87 -17.00 -3.45 -15.75
C CYS A 87 -18.12 -4.18 -16.51
N ALA A 88 -19.01 -3.43 -17.15
CA ALA A 88 -20.16 -3.96 -17.88
C ALA A 88 -19.86 -4.20 -19.37
N ASN A 89 -18.62 -3.95 -19.82
CA ASN A 89 -18.22 -4.23 -21.19
C ASN A 89 -18.39 -5.73 -21.49
N MET A 90 -19.30 -6.00 -22.42
CA MET A 90 -19.68 -7.36 -22.78
C MET A 90 -18.61 -8.05 -23.61
N HIS A 91 -18.74 -9.38 -23.66
CA HIS A 91 -17.84 -10.40 -24.20
C HIS A 91 -17.22 -10.22 -25.61
N ARG A 92 -17.48 -9.16 -26.37
CA ARG A 92 -16.90 -9.00 -27.71
C ARG A 92 -15.45 -8.53 -27.70
N ASP A 93 -15.08 -7.77 -26.67
CA ASP A 93 -13.78 -7.08 -26.64
C ASP A 93 -12.74 -7.78 -25.74
N ILE A 94 -13.11 -8.91 -25.12
CA ILE A 94 -12.23 -9.70 -24.26
C ILE A 94 -11.51 -10.77 -25.11
N PRO A 95 -10.20 -10.99 -24.93
CA PRO A 95 -9.45 -12.06 -25.59
C PRO A 95 -10.12 -13.44 -25.49
N SER A 96 -9.96 -14.25 -26.53
CA SER A 96 -10.55 -15.60 -26.63
C SER A 96 -9.71 -16.70 -25.98
N ASP A 97 -8.56 -16.36 -25.38
CA ASP A 97 -7.61 -17.29 -24.75
C ASP A 97 -8.02 -17.71 -23.33
N GLY A 98 -9.18 -17.24 -22.84
CA GLY A 98 -9.73 -17.58 -21.52
C GLY A 98 -9.05 -16.88 -20.34
N SER A 99 -8.01 -16.06 -20.57
CA SER A 99 -7.23 -15.47 -19.47
C SER A 99 -7.96 -14.37 -18.71
N LEU A 100 -9.03 -13.84 -19.30
CA LEU A 100 -9.86 -12.75 -18.76
C LEU A 100 -11.34 -13.16 -18.67
N ASP A 101 -11.62 -14.46 -18.62
CA ASP A 101 -12.98 -15.02 -18.62
C ASP A 101 -13.85 -14.48 -17.48
N ASN A 102 -13.24 -14.20 -16.34
CA ASN A 102 -13.91 -13.68 -15.15
C ASN A 102 -13.29 -12.36 -14.69
N PHE A 103 -12.85 -11.49 -15.62
CA PHE A 103 -12.24 -10.22 -15.24
C PHE A 103 -13.18 -9.44 -14.30
N ASN A 104 -12.68 -9.14 -13.11
CA ASN A 104 -13.39 -8.35 -12.13
C ASN A 104 -12.39 -7.61 -11.25
N PHE A 105 -12.88 -6.58 -10.56
CA PHE A 105 -12.07 -5.76 -9.68
C PHE A 105 -12.86 -5.36 -8.44
N ASN A 106 -12.13 -4.89 -7.43
CA ASN A 106 -12.69 -4.23 -6.27
C ASN A 106 -11.78 -3.07 -5.86
N ALA A 107 -12.37 -2.06 -5.23
CA ALA A 107 -11.65 -0.90 -4.75
C ALA A 107 -12.04 -0.60 -3.30
N SER A 108 -11.07 -0.11 -2.53
CA SER A 108 -11.29 0.39 -1.17
C SER A 108 -10.52 1.68 -0.96
N HIS A 109 -10.84 2.42 0.09
CA HIS A 109 -10.11 3.61 0.47
C HIS A 109 -10.23 3.85 1.97
N GLU A 110 -9.12 4.19 2.61
CA GLU A 110 -9.13 4.67 3.99
C GLU A 110 -7.85 5.45 4.26
N GLY A 111 -7.93 6.45 5.15
CA GLY A 111 -6.82 7.36 5.39
C GLY A 111 -6.44 8.06 4.09
N ASP A 112 -5.16 7.98 3.75
CA ASP A 112 -4.57 8.63 2.58
C ASP A 112 -4.49 7.71 1.37
N LEU A 113 -4.92 6.45 1.46
CA LEU A 113 -4.82 5.51 0.36
C LEU A 113 -6.16 5.21 -0.29
N VAL A 114 -6.16 5.18 -1.62
CA VAL A 114 -7.18 4.51 -2.44
C VAL A 114 -6.52 3.32 -3.12
N VAL A 115 -7.12 2.14 -2.99
CA VAL A 115 -6.55 0.90 -3.52
C VAL A 115 -7.51 0.20 -4.46
N LEU A 116 -6.94 -0.54 -5.42
CA LEU A 116 -7.67 -1.41 -6.33
C LEU A 116 -6.97 -2.76 -6.46
N ALA A 117 -7.76 -3.83 -6.39
CA ALA A 117 -7.33 -5.17 -6.77
C ALA A 117 -8.18 -5.69 -7.93
N ALA A 118 -7.56 -6.37 -8.89
CA ALA A 118 -8.24 -7.04 -9.99
C ALA A 118 -7.81 -8.51 -10.10
N GLU A 119 -8.69 -9.35 -10.65
CA GLU A 119 -8.40 -10.72 -11.07
C GLU A 119 -9.05 -11.01 -12.43
N GLY A 120 -8.34 -11.74 -13.30
CA GLY A 120 -8.75 -11.97 -14.69
C GLY A 120 -9.46 -13.31 -14.95
N ARG A 121 -8.92 -14.41 -14.41
CA ARG A 121 -9.22 -15.76 -14.91
C ARG A 121 -10.33 -16.48 -14.16
N ALA A 122 -10.19 -16.68 -12.85
CA ALA A 122 -11.05 -17.60 -12.10
C ALA A 122 -11.79 -16.96 -10.91
N CYS A 123 -11.06 -16.28 -10.05
CA CYS A 123 -11.57 -15.81 -8.76
C CYS A 123 -12.41 -14.54 -8.87
N VAL A 124 -13.44 -14.41 -8.02
CA VAL A 124 -13.94 -13.09 -7.64
C VAL A 124 -12.96 -12.45 -6.65
N VAL A 125 -12.78 -11.13 -6.76
CA VAL A 125 -11.89 -10.36 -5.90
C VAL A 125 -12.65 -9.35 -5.04
N GLY A 126 -12.17 -9.20 -3.81
CA GLY A 126 -12.47 -8.12 -2.89
C GLY A 126 -11.18 -7.50 -2.37
N VAL A 127 -11.20 -6.21 -2.05
CA VAL A 127 -10.07 -5.55 -1.39
C VAL A 127 -10.59 -4.65 -0.27
N ASP A 128 -9.88 -4.61 0.83
CA ASP A 128 -10.07 -3.62 1.87
C ASP A 128 -8.76 -2.91 2.24
N CYS A 129 -8.86 -1.64 2.63
CA CYS A 129 -7.75 -0.82 3.10
C CYS A 129 -8.13 -0.32 4.49
N ALA A 130 -7.33 -0.66 5.49
CA ALA A 130 -7.53 -0.29 6.88
C ALA A 130 -6.40 0.62 7.37
N ALA A 131 -6.72 1.90 7.54
CA ALA A 131 -5.75 2.92 8.00
C ALA A 131 -5.57 2.91 9.52
N PRO A 132 -4.37 3.17 10.06
CA PRO A 132 -4.16 3.31 11.49
C PRO A 132 -4.93 4.48 12.10
N GLN A 133 -5.26 4.35 13.38
CA GLN A 133 -6.08 5.30 14.09
C GLN A 133 -5.48 6.72 14.14
N GLN A 134 -4.15 6.85 14.16
CA GLN A 134 -3.44 8.13 14.15
C GLN A 134 -3.77 8.95 12.90
N ILE A 135 -3.81 8.29 11.73
CA ILE A 135 -4.20 8.90 10.45
C ILE A 135 -5.71 9.24 10.45
N ARG A 136 -6.52 8.43 11.13
CA ARG A 136 -7.96 8.72 11.34
C ARG A 136 -8.22 9.87 12.33
N GLN A 137 -7.29 10.19 13.23
CA GLN A 137 -7.54 10.98 14.46
C GLN A 137 -6.84 12.35 14.56
N MET A 138 -6.60 13.05 13.46
CA MET A 138 -6.39 14.52 13.57
C MET A 138 -7.61 15.28 14.15
N ARG A 139 -8.74 14.62 14.55
CA ARG A 139 -9.98 15.33 14.93
C ARG A 139 -10.83 14.85 16.13
N ARG A 140 -10.54 13.82 16.96
CA ARG A 140 -11.40 13.51 18.16
C ARG A 140 -10.67 12.85 19.34
N ASN A 141 -11.06 13.25 20.56
CA ASN A 141 -10.61 12.77 21.88
C ASN A 141 -10.19 11.28 21.94
N THR A 142 -9.04 11.04 22.57
CA THR A 142 -8.44 9.74 22.91
C THR A 142 -9.34 8.93 23.83
N LYS A 143 -10.14 8.02 23.25
CA LYS A 143 -10.73 6.89 23.98
C LYS A 143 -9.71 5.76 24.06
N SER A 144 -9.74 4.96 25.12
CA SER A 144 -8.89 3.76 25.22
C SER A 144 -9.31 2.71 24.18
N PHE A 145 -8.38 1.82 23.81
CA PHE A 145 -8.69 0.71 22.90
C PHE A 145 -9.85 -0.15 23.41
N GLU A 146 -9.97 -0.34 24.73
CA GLU A 146 -11.05 -1.15 25.32
C GLU A 146 -12.44 -0.51 25.15
N GLU A 147 -12.55 0.81 25.11
CA GLU A 147 -13.82 1.48 24.79
C GLU A 147 -14.16 1.40 23.30
N PHE A 148 -13.14 1.39 22.45
CA PHE A 148 -13.28 1.16 21.02
C PHE A 148 -13.74 -0.28 20.74
N ALA A 149 -13.06 -1.27 21.33
CA ALA A 149 -13.27 -2.70 21.14
C ALA A 149 -14.71 -3.14 21.45
N LYS A 150 -15.32 -2.59 22.51
CA LYS A 150 -16.72 -2.85 22.88
C LYS A 150 -17.73 -2.59 21.75
N ASN A 151 -17.43 -1.70 20.81
CA ASN A 151 -18.32 -1.43 19.67
C ASN A 151 -18.29 -2.57 18.63
N PHE A 152 -17.33 -3.49 18.74
CA PHE A 152 -17.07 -4.58 17.81
C PHE A 152 -17.23 -5.98 18.44
N ASP A 153 -17.78 -6.08 19.66
CA ASP A 153 -17.96 -7.35 20.37
C ASP A 153 -18.73 -8.40 19.56
N ASN A 154 -19.73 -7.97 18.78
CA ASN A 154 -20.54 -8.86 17.93
C ASN A 154 -19.96 -9.06 16.52
N VAL A 155 -18.84 -8.41 16.19
CA VAL A 155 -18.21 -8.45 14.87
C VAL A 155 -17.03 -9.41 14.85
N PHE A 156 -16.31 -9.52 15.97
CA PHE A 156 -15.11 -10.34 16.11
C PHE A 156 -15.40 -11.56 16.98
N THR A 157 -14.84 -12.69 16.59
CA THR A 157 -14.96 -13.92 17.37
C THR A 157 -14.06 -13.89 18.60
N ALA A 158 -14.34 -14.74 19.60
CA ALA A 158 -13.50 -14.86 20.79
C ALA A 158 -12.04 -15.23 20.47
N GLU A 159 -11.80 -16.03 19.43
CA GLU A 159 -10.45 -16.37 18.96
C GLU A 159 -9.73 -15.13 18.41
N GLU A 160 -10.41 -14.29 17.62
CA GLU A 160 -9.85 -13.06 17.07
C GLU A 160 -9.55 -12.06 18.19
N TRP A 161 -10.48 -11.85 19.13
CA TRP A 161 -10.24 -11.00 20.30
C TRP A 161 -9.07 -11.48 21.13
N SER A 162 -8.92 -12.80 21.33
CA SER A 162 -7.77 -13.35 22.04
C SER A 162 -6.44 -12.99 21.35
N LYS A 163 -6.40 -13.00 20.01
CA LYS A 163 -5.21 -12.60 19.24
C LYS A 163 -4.96 -11.10 19.31
N VAL A 164 -6.02 -10.29 19.24
CA VAL A 164 -5.95 -8.83 19.32
C VAL A 164 -5.44 -8.39 20.69
N HIS A 165 -6.02 -8.87 21.79
CA HIS A 165 -5.56 -8.52 23.14
C HIS A 165 -4.22 -9.17 23.49
N GLY A 166 -3.88 -10.29 22.85
CA GLY A 166 -2.58 -10.96 22.99
C GLY A 166 -1.44 -10.32 22.18
N ALA A 167 -1.71 -9.33 21.32
CA ALA A 167 -0.70 -8.70 20.47
C ALA A 167 0.34 -7.89 21.26
N GLY A 168 0.00 -7.44 22.46
CA GLY A 168 0.90 -6.72 23.35
C GLY A 168 0.17 -5.87 24.38
N PRO A 169 0.91 -5.29 25.36
CA PRO A 169 0.30 -4.50 26.42
C PRO A 169 -0.19 -3.13 25.94
N ARG A 170 0.29 -2.62 24.80
CA ARG A 170 -0.02 -1.27 24.32
C ARG A 170 -1.21 -1.25 23.35
N ASP A 171 -1.96 -0.15 23.37
CA ASP A 171 -3.16 0.03 22.54
C ASP A 171 -2.85 0.08 21.04
N ASP A 172 -1.69 0.61 20.62
CA ASP A 172 -1.22 0.62 19.22
C ASP A 172 -1.01 -0.79 18.67
N GLN A 173 -0.45 -1.70 19.48
CA GLN A 173 -0.21 -3.10 19.09
C GLN A 173 -1.53 -3.87 18.93
N LYS A 174 -2.49 -3.64 19.84
CA LYS A 174 -3.83 -4.24 19.75
C LYS A 174 -4.58 -3.69 18.53
N GLU A 175 -4.50 -2.39 18.29
CA GLU A 175 -5.15 -1.72 17.16
C GLU A 175 -4.57 -2.18 15.81
N ASP A 176 -3.25 -2.35 15.71
CA ASP A 176 -2.60 -2.95 14.53
C ASP A 176 -3.14 -4.36 14.23
N LYS A 177 -3.21 -5.22 15.24
CA LYS A 177 -3.76 -6.58 15.06
C LYS A 177 -5.25 -6.56 14.73
N PHE A 178 -6.02 -5.64 15.33
CA PHE A 178 -7.43 -5.44 15.01
C PHE A 178 -7.61 -5.07 13.53
N ARG A 179 -6.81 -4.14 12.99
CA ARG A 179 -6.90 -3.73 11.57
C ARG A 179 -6.67 -4.86 10.60
N LEU A 180 -5.67 -5.74 10.85
CA LEU A 180 -5.44 -6.93 10.03
C LEU A 180 -6.69 -7.83 9.94
N HIS A 181 -7.33 -8.09 11.07
CA HIS A 181 -8.53 -8.94 11.10
C HIS A 181 -9.76 -8.21 10.50
N TRP A 182 -9.89 -6.91 10.76
CA TRP A 182 -10.93 -6.07 10.18
C TRP A 182 -10.87 -6.05 8.65
N SER A 183 -9.69 -5.80 8.08
CA SER A 183 -9.52 -5.74 6.63
C SER A 183 -9.77 -7.10 5.96
N CYS A 184 -9.46 -8.22 6.63
CA CYS A 184 -9.84 -9.56 6.16
C CYS A 184 -11.36 -9.73 6.07
N LYS A 185 -12.09 -9.34 7.12
CA LYS A 185 -13.56 -9.39 7.17
C LYS A 185 -14.18 -8.56 6.05
N GLU A 186 -13.75 -7.31 5.90
CA GLU A 186 -14.25 -6.38 4.88
C GLU A 186 -13.91 -6.84 3.45
N ALA A 187 -12.69 -7.31 3.20
CA ALA A 187 -12.30 -7.81 1.89
C ALA A 187 -13.15 -9.02 1.46
N PHE A 188 -13.46 -9.93 2.38
CA PHE A 188 -14.33 -11.09 2.14
C PHE A 188 -15.75 -10.67 1.74
N VAL A 189 -16.41 -9.80 2.52
CA VAL A 189 -17.79 -9.36 2.20
C VAL A 189 -17.85 -8.48 0.95
N LYS A 190 -16.79 -7.71 0.66
CA LYS A 190 -16.66 -6.92 -0.58
C LYS A 190 -16.44 -7.82 -1.81
N ALA A 191 -15.73 -8.95 -1.67
CA ALA A 191 -15.58 -9.91 -2.74
C ALA A 191 -16.94 -10.49 -3.15
N ARG A 192 -17.72 -10.94 -2.17
CA ARG A 192 -19.06 -11.49 -2.36
C ARG A 192 -20.08 -10.44 -2.81
N GLY A 193 -19.98 -9.21 -2.32
CA GLY A 193 -20.94 -8.14 -2.60
C GLY A 193 -22.14 -8.12 -1.64
N ASP A 194 -21.98 -8.65 -0.43
CA ASP A 194 -23.04 -8.71 0.59
C ASP A 194 -23.54 -7.31 1.02
N GLY A 195 -22.72 -6.26 0.83
CA GLY A 195 -22.96 -4.96 1.45
C GLY A 195 -22.95 -5.10 2.97
N LEU A 196 -24.00 -4.61 3.63
CA LEU A 196 -24.19 -4.75 5.08
C LEU A 196 -24.96 -6.03 5.47
N GLY A 197 -25.23 -6.93 4.52
CA GLY A 197 -26.13 -8.06 4.72
C GLY A 197 -25.49 -9.29 5.38
N PHE A 198 -24.16 -9.38 5.38
CA PHE A 198 -23.44 -10.49 6.02
C PHE A 198 -23.15 -10.18 7.48
N ASP A 199 -23.44 -11.15 8.35
CA ASP A 199 -23.07 -11.07 9.77
C ASP A 199 -21.58 -11.38 9.94
N LEU A 200 -20.77 -10.34 10.12
CA LEU A 200 -19.31 -10.42 10.26
C LEU A 200 -18.87 -11.29 11.46
N GLY A 201 -19.72 -11.47 12.48
CA GLY A 201 -19.44 -12.35 13.61
C GLY A 201 -19.39 -13.84 13.22
N ARG A 202 -19.90 -14.20 12.04
CA ARG A 202 -19.89 -15.58 11.53
C ARG A 202 -18.59 -15.97 10.85
N CYS A 203 -17.76 -15.02 10.42
CA CYS A 203 -16.47 -15.34 9.81
C CYS A 203 -15.31 -15.02 10.76
N SER A 204 -14.22 -15.76 10.65
CA SER A 204 -12.97 -15.46 11.33
C SER A 204 -11.76 -15.85 10.47
N PHE A 205 -10.58 -15.36 10.84
CA PHE A 205 -9.38 -15.53 10.04
C PHE A 205 -8.19 -16.05 10.86
N ARG A 206 -7.44 -16.96 10.23
CA ARG A 206 -6.10 -17.36 10.68
C ARG A 206 -5.07 -16.72 9.76
N CYS A 207 -4.40 -15.70 10.26
CA CYS A 207 -3.43 -14.91 9.51
C CYS A 207 -2.02 -15.37 9.87
N ASP A 208 -1.34 -16.01 8.92
CA ASP A 208 0.05 -16.45 9.04
C ASP A 208 0.93 -15.46 8.30
N GLU A 209 1.92 -14.92 9.00
CA GLU A 209 2.93 -14.05 8.40
C GLU A 209 3.88 -14.89 7.54
N VAL A 210 4.10 -14.43 6.32
CA VAL A 210 5.00 -15.06 5.36
C VAL A 210 6.29 -14.28 5.36
N GLN A 211 7.38 -14.95 5.74
CA GLN A 211 8.72 -14.37 5.68
C GLN A 211 9.14 -14.25 4.21
N LEU A 212 9.56 -13.05 3.79
CA LEU A 212 10.14 -12.84 2.45
C LEU A 212 11.54 -13.46 2.42
N GLU A 213 11.91 -14.10 1.30
CA GLU A 213 13.11 -14.93 1.19
C GLU A 213 14.43 -14.15 1.29
N ASP A 214 14.41 -12.84 1.10
CA ASP A 214 15.56 -11.96 1.24
C ASP A 214 15.69 -11.52 2.71
N GLY A 215 16.39 -12.31 3.51
CA GLY A 215 16.58 -12.18 4.97
C GLY A 215 17.27 -10.92 5.50
N GLY A 216 16.98 -9.74 4.95
CA GLY A 216 17.13 -8.46 5.64
C GLY A 216 16.07 -8.32 6.73
N ALA A 217 16.31 -7.48 7.74
CA ALA A 217 15.28 -7.14 8.71
C ALA A 217 14.08 -6.58 7.95
N ALA A 218 12.96 -7.31 7.92
CA ALA A 218 11.73 -6.84 7.33
C ALA A 218 11.40 -5.48 7.97
N ASP A 219 11.28 -4.44 7.16
CA ASP A 219 10.73 -3.18 7.64
C ASP A 219 9.38 -3.49 8.29
N GLU A 220 9.06 -2.88 9.44
CA GLU A 220 7.78 -3.15 10.10
C GLU A 220 6.62 -2.88 9.13
N ASP A 221 6.81 -1.95 8.19
CA ASP A 221 5.86 -1.54 7.15
C ASP A 221 5.80 -2.45 5.91
N ASP A 222 6.59 -3.52 5.82
CA ASP A 222 6.59 -4.47 4.67
C ASP A 222 6.30 -5.91 5.12
N ARG A 223 5.16 -6.08 5.79
CA ARG A 223 4.70 -7.39 6.30
C ARG A 223 3.64 -7.98 5.41
N PHE A 224 3.80 -9.26 5.07
CA PHE A 224 2.88 -9.99 4.21
C PHE A 224 2.25 -11.18 4.94
N PHE A 225 0.94 -11.38 4.78
CA PHE A 225 0.19 -12.44 5.44
C PHE A 225 -0.65 -13.23 4.46
N GLN A 226 -0.68 -14.54 4.66
CA GLN A 226 -1.71 -15.42 4.11
C GLN A 226 -2.78 -15.67 5.18
N CYS A 227 -4.03 -15.40 4.84
CA CYS A 227 -5.14 -15.46 5.78
C CYS A 227 -6.16 -16.50 5.33
N ARG A 228 -6.33 -17.56 6.13
CA ARG A 228 -7.33 -18.61 5.90
C ARG A 228 -8.67 -18.24 6.54
N LEU A 229 -9.75 -18.38 5.77
CA LEU A 229 -11.12 -18.07 6.18
C LEU A 229 -11.76 -19.26 6.92
N LEU A 230 -12.46 -18.94 8.00
CA LEU A 230 -13.44 -19.82 8.63
C LEU A 230 -14.81 -19.15 8.61
N VAL A 231 -15.86 -19.89 8.29
CA VAL A 231 -17.27 -19.45 8.40
C VAL A 231 -18.02 -20.43 9.27
N ASP A 232 -18.69 -19.92 10.30
CA ASP A 232 -19.38 -20.70 11.34
C ASP A 232 -18.45 -21.78 11.97
N GLY A 233 -17.17 -21.45 12.12
CA GLY A 233 -16.13 -22.33 12.66
C GLY A 233 -15.58 -23.38 11.68
N VAL A 234 -16.06 -23.41 10.43
CA VAL A 234 -15.60 -24.35 9.39
C VAL A 234 -14.67 -23.65 8.42
N GLN A 235 -13.49 -24.23 8.18
CA GLN A 235 -12.53 -23.69 7.21
C GLN A 235 -13.08 -23.74 5.78
N ARG A 236 -12.86 -22.66 5.03
CA ARG A 236 -13.25 -22.52 3.63
C ARG A 236 -12.00 -22.60 2.76
N ASP A 237 -11.69 -23.80 2.28
CA ASP A 237 -10.49 -24.07 1.44
C ASP A 237 -10.62 -23.52 0.02
N ASP A 238 -11.80 -23.06 -0.36
CA ASP A 238 -12.07 -22.36 -1.61
C ASP A 238 -11.93 -20.84 -1.50
N TRP A 239 -11.48 -20.33 -0.35
CA TRP A 239 -11.16 -18.92 -0.14
C TRP A 239 -9.72 -18.75 0.33
N MET A 240 -9.03 -17.76 -0.22
CA MET A 240 -7.71 -17.34 0.24
C MET A 240 -7.63 -15.82 0.29
N LEU A 241 -7.03 -15.31 1.36
CA LEU A 241 -6.82 -13.89 1.52
C LEU A 241 -5.33 -13.59 1.69
N PHE A 242 -4.93 -12.43 1.20
CA PHE A 242 -3.55 -11.95 1.22
C PHE A 242 -3.54 -10.54 1.78
N SER A 243 -2.86 -10.31 2.89
CA SER A 243 -2.79 -9.01 3.53
C SER A 243 -1.39 -8.43 3.43
N HIS A 244 -1.29 -7.23 2.90
CA HIS A 244 -0.06 -6.45 2.84
C HIS A 244 -0.17 -5.33 3.86
N ARG A 245 0.79 -5.25 4.80
CA ARG A 245 1.03 -4.01 5.53
C ARG A 245 1.81 -3.12 4.57
N LEU A 246 1.29 -1.92 4.34
CA LEU A 246 1.90 -0.91 3.47
C LEU A 246 2.46 0.22 4.35
N LYS A 247 3.17 1.14 3.69
CA LYS A 247 3.72 2.36 4.29
C LYS A 247 2.71 3.09 5.18
N ASP A 248 3.22 3.66 6.27
CA ASP A 248 2.45 4.38 7.28
C ASP A 248 1.43 3.46 8.01
N GLY A 249 1.65 2.14 8.03
CA GLY A 249 0.89 1.17 8.83
C GLY A 249 -0.50 0.79 8.30
N HIS A 250 -0.82 1.07 7.03
CA HIS A 250 -2.07 0.65 6.40
C HIS A 250 -2.08 -0.87 6.17
N TYR A 251 -3.19 -1.54 6.42
CA TYR A 251 -3.40 -2.92 5.95
C TYR A 251 -4.23 -2.92 4.68
N CYS A 252 -3.71 -3.51 3.61
CA CYS A 252 -4.44 -3.76 2.37
C CYS A 252 -4.61 -5.25 2.17
N THR A 253 -5.85 -5.73 2.33
CA THR A 253 -6.17 -7.16 2.23
C THR A 253 -6.95 -7.44 0.97
N ILE A 254 -6.49 -8.43 0.19
CA ILE A 254 -7.19 -8.97 -0.97
C ILE A 254 -7.85 -10.29 -0.58
N ALA A 255 -9.10 -10.48 -0.97
CA ALA A 255 -9.81 -11.75 -0.87
C ALA A 255 -10.06 -12.34 -2.26
N ARG A 256 -9.72 -13.62 -2.44
CA ARG A 256 -10.04 -14.42 -3.61
C ARG A 256 -11.01 -15.54 -3.21
N GLY A 257 -12.08 -15.67 -3.96
CA GLY A 257 -13.10 -16.70 -3.72
C GLY A 257 -13.87 -17.08 -4.97
N PRO A 258 -14.77 -18.07 -4.88
CA PRO A 258 -15.45 -18.64 -6.04
C PRO A 258 -16.55 -17.70 -6.54
N PRO A 259 -16.76 -17.59 -7.87
CA PRO A 259 -17.90 -16.87 -8.43
C PRO A 259 -19.27 -17.32 -7.91
N SER A 260 -19.39 -18.57 -7.45
CA SER A 260 -20.63 -19.11 -6.86
C SER A 260 -21.08 -18.40 -5.58
N ASP A 261 -20.17 -17.71 -4.89
CA ASP A 261 -20.45 -17.00 -3.64
C ASP A 261 -20.86 -15.54 -3.87
N ILE A 262 -20.90 -15.07 -5.12
CA ILE A 262 -21.31 -13.71 -5.46
C ILE A 262 -22.78 -13.49 -5.10
N ILE A 263 -23.02 -12.41 -4.35
CA ILE A 263 -24.35 -11.90 -4.03
C ILE A 263 -24.67 -10.75 -4.99
N ASP A 264 -25.34 -11.09 -6.07
CA ASP A 264 -25.80 -10.14 -7.07
C ASP A 264 -27.29 -10.32 -7.36
N ALA A 265 -28.11 -9.58 -6.61
CA ALA A 265 -29.56 -9.70 -6.65
C ALA A 265 -30.19 -9.48 -8.03
N TRP A 266 -29.51 -8.78 -8.95
CA TRP A 266 -29.99 -8.52 -10.31
C TRP A 266 -29.25 -9.33 -11.38
N GLY A 267 -28.18 -10.03 -11.01
CA GLY A 267 -27.38 -10.85 -11.92
C GLY A 267 -26.54 -10.08 -12.94
N GLU A 268 -26.56 -8.74 -12.93
CA GLU A 268 -25.86 -7.93 -13.92
C GLU A 268 -24.34 -8.09 -13.87
N PHE A 269 -23.76 -8.24 -12.68
CA PHE A 269 -22.34 -8.55 -12.50
C PHE A 269 -22.05 -10.01 -12.83
N THR A 270 -22.84 -10.96 -12.32
CA THR A 270 -22.58 -12.38 -12.60
C THR A 270 -22.64 -12.70 -14.10
N THR A 271 -23.47 -12.01 -14.87
CA THR A 271 -23.54 -12.18 -16.34
C THR A 271 -22.28 -11.77 -17.08
N THR A 272 -21.38 -10.98 -16.47
CA THR A 272 -20.09 -10.63 -17.11
C THR A 272 -19.04 -11.73 -16.98
N LEU A 273 -19.26 -12.71 -16.10
CA LEU A 273 -18.34 -13.82 -15.85
C LEU A 273 -18.64 -14.98 -16.82
N ARG A 274 -17.62 -15.50 -17.51
CA ARG A 274 -17.78 -16.53 -18.55
C ARG A 274 -17.67 -17.95 -18.04
N ARG A 275 -16.83 -18.16 -17.02
CA ARG A 275 -16.47 -19.51 -16.56
C ARG A 275 -16.74 -19.63 -15.07
N LEU A 276 -17.84 -20.28 -14.71
CA LEU A 276 -18.23 -20.45 -13.31
C LEU A 276 -17.78 -21.79 -12.71
N HIS A 277 -17.28 -22.70 -13.55
CA HIS A 277 -16.87 -24.03 -13.15
C HIS A 277 -15.39 -24.26 -13.47
N PHE A 278 -14.66 -24.66 -12.44
CA PHE A 278 -13.25 -25.02 -12.46
C PHE A 278 -13.13 -26.42 -11.85
N ASP A 279 -12.18 -27.22 -12.31
CA ASP A 279 -11.81 -28.41 -11.57
C ASP A 279 -11.04 -28.03 -10.28
N GLN A 280 -10.81 -29.02 -9.42
CA GLN A 280 -10.24 -28.78 -8.10
C GLN A 280 -8.80 -28.24 -8.17
N ASP A 281 -8.01 -28.70 -9.15
CA ASP A 281 -6.59 -28.33 -9.27
C ASP A 281 -6.46 -26.92 -9.85
N GLU A 282 -7.21 -26.61 -10.91
CA GLU A 282 -7.29 -25.25 -11.47
C GLU A 282 -7.80 -24.23 -10.44
N TRP A 283 -8.77 -24.64 -9.62
CA TRP A 283 -9.32 -23.79 -8.58
C TRP A 283 -8.28 -23.49 -7.50
N LEU A 284 -7.59 -24.52 -7.03
CA LEU A 284 -6.55 -24.38 -6.02
C LEU A 284 -5.40 -23.50 -6.55
N GLU A 285 -4.93 -23.75 -7.77
CA GLU A 285 -3.91 -22.93 -8.45
C GLU A 285 -4.32 -21.44 -8.46
N ALA A 286 -5.57 -21.14 -8.81
CA ALA A 286 -6.04 -19.76 -8.92
C ALA A 286 -6.16 -19.04 -7.56
N ILE A 287 -6.67 -19.71 -6.52
CA ILE A 287 -6.83 -19.07 -5.21
C ILE A 287 -5.49 -18.93 -4.48
N THR A 288 -4.56 -19.88 -4.64
CA THR A 288 -3.24 -19.86 -3.98
C THR A 288 -2.14 -19.21 -4.82
N ALA A 289 -2.43 -18.78 -6.05
CA ALA A 289 -1.46 -18.05 -6.87
C ALA A 289 -0.81 -16.90 -6.06
N PRO A 290 0.45 -16.54 -6.30
CA PRO A 290 1.06 -15.41 -5.62
C PRO A 290 0.20 -14.14 -5.72
N SER A 291 0.12 -13.38 -4.62
CA SER A 291 -0.45 -12.03 -4.63
C SER A 291 0.70 -11.05 -4.78
N PRO A 292 0.87 -10.39 -5.95
CA PRO A 292 1.97 -9.46 -6.13
C PRO A 292 1.82 -8.27 -5.16
N PRO A 293 2.93 -7.58 -4.81
CA PRO A 293 2.88 -6.35 -4.03
C PRO A 293 1.98 -5.29 -4.65
N PHE A 294 1.44 -4.40 -3.83
CA PHE A 294 0.77 -3.20 -4.33
C PHE A 294 1.77 -2.25 -4.99
N GLN A 295 1.42 -1.79 -6.18
CA GLN A 295 2.18 -0.83 -6.96
C GLN A 295 1.59 0.56 -6.77
N ALA A 296 2.40 1.49 -6.27
CA ALA A 296 2.02 2.88 -6.14
C ALA A 296 2.00 3.55 -7.52
N ILE A 297 0.86 4.13 -7.89
CA ILE A 297 0.68 4.88 -9.15
C ILE A 297 0.17 6.29 -8.84
N THR A 298 0.39 7.23 -9.76
CA THR A 298 -0.03 8.62 -9.59
C THR A 298 -1.40 8.89 -10.22
N VAL A 299 -1.99 10.05 -9.96
CA VAL A 299 -3.22 10.50 -10.63
C VAL A 299 -3.00 10.62 -12.14
N ALA A 300 -1.80 10.99 -12.56
CA ALA A 300 -1.42 11.05 -13.98
C ALA A 300 -1.43 9.67 -14.66
N ASP A 301 -1.16 8.58 -13.94
CA ASP A 301 -1.24 7.21 -14.48
C ASP A 301 -2.70 6.78 -14.77
N LEU A 302 -3.67 7.41 -14.11
CA LEU A 302 -5.10 7.18 -14.33
C LEU A 302 -5.61 7.84 -15.62
N VAL A 303 -4.86 8.82 -16.15
CA VAL A 303 -5.17 9.52 -17.39
C VAL A 303 -4.57 8.77 -18.60
N PRO A 304 -5.38 8.43 -19.62
CA PRO A 304 -4.87 7.83 -20.85
C PRO A 304 -3.76 8.66 -21.51
N LYS A 305 -2.76 8.00 -22.11
CA LYS A 305 -1.61 8.67 -22.75
C LYS A 305 -2.00 9.80 -23.70
N ASN A 306 -3.02 9.58 -24.52
CA ASN A 306 -3.51 10.54 -25.51
C ASN A 306 -4.23 11.76 -24.90
N LEU A 307 -4.53 11.74 -23.60
CA LEU A 307 -5.18 12.82 -22.86
C LEU A 307 -4.26 13.49 -21.84
N ARG A 308 -3.01 13.05 -21.70
CA ARG A 308 -2.04 13.61 -20.72
C ARG A 308 -1.75 15.08 -20.95
N GLN A 309 -1.61 15.51 -22.21
CA GLN A 309 -1.41 16.92 -22.52
C GLN A 309 -2.59 17.78 -22.03
N MET A 310 -3.83 17.31 -22.22
CA MET A 310 -5.01 18.04 -21.76
C MET A 310 -5.11 18.06 -20.22
N TYR A 311 -4.65 17.00 -19.55
CA TYR A 311 -4.52 16.96 -18.09
C TYR A 311 -3.51 18.00 -17.57
N GLU A 312 -2.34 18.08 -18.20
CA GLU A 312 -1.31 19.08 -17.89
C GLU A 312 -1.81 20.52 -18.12
N GLU A 313 -2.49 20.76 -19.25
CA GLU A 313 -3.13 22.05 -19.57
C GLU A 313 -4.23 22.42 -18.56
N ALA A 314 -4.91 21.42 -17.98
CA ALA A 314 -5.88 21.59 -16.91
C ALA A 314 -5.26 21.80 -15.52
N GLY A 315 -3.93 21.82 -15.41
CA GLY A 315 -3.21 22.08 -14.17
C GLY A 315 -2.70 20.83 -13.45
N GLY A 316 -2.81 19.64 -14.05
CA GLY A 316 -2.22 18.41 -13.53
C GLY A 316 -0.69 18.46 -13.52
N THR A 317 -0.09 18.24 -12.36
CA THR A 317 1.37 18.39 -12.16
C THR A 317 2.11 17.08 -11.89
N GLU A 318 1.40 16.03 -11.48
CA GLU A 318 2.01 14.73 -11.20
C GLU A 318 2.57 14.08 -12.46
N LYS A 319 3.74 13.45 -12.33
CA LYS A 319 4.33 12.66 -13.42
C LYS A 319 3.83 11.22 -13.35
N PRO A 320 3.54 10.57 -14.50
CA PRO A 320 3.22 9.15 -14.52
C PRO A 320 4.43 8.33 -14.07
N THR A 321 4.19 7.25 -13.32
CA THR A 321 5.23 6.32 -12.89
C THR A 321 5.73 5.43 -14.04
N GLY A 322 4.92 5.27 -15.08
CA GLY A 322 5.19 4.35 -16.19
C GLY A 322 4.72 2.92 -15.93
N ILE A 323 4.33 2.59 -14.70
CA ILE A 323 3.83 1.25 -14.32
C ILE A 323 2.62 0.86 -15.16
N VAL A 324 1.63 1.75 -15.26
CA VAL A 324 0.40 1.49 -16.01
C VAL A 324 0.69 1.37 -17.51
N ASP A 325 1.73 2.07 -18.00
CA ASP A 325 2.15 1.99 -19.40
C ASP A 325 2.76 0.63 -19.75
N VAL A 326 3.52 0.03 -18.83
CA VAL A 326 4.08 -1.32 -18.95
C VAL A 326 2.95 -2.36 -18.95
N VAL A 327 2.01 -2.25 -18.00
CA VAL A 327 0.82 -3.11 -17.94
C VAL A 327 0.01 -3.05 -19.24
N GLU A 328 -0.25 -1.83 -19.75
CA GLU A 328 -0.98 -1.63 -20.99
C GLU A 328 -0.24 -2.21 -22.21
N ALA A 329 1.08 -2.03 -22.28
CA ALA A 329 1.91 -2.60 -23.34
C ALA A 329 1.92 -4.13 -23.31
N TRP A 330 2.02 -4.73 -22.13
CA TRP A 330 1.96 -6.18 -21.94
C TRP A 330 0.62 -6.78 -22.39
N HIS A 331 -0.51 -6.20 -21.97
CA HIS A 331 -1.83 -6.64 -22.42
C HIS A 331 -2.01 -6.45 -23.94
N ARG A 332 -1.43 -5.40 -24.54
CA ARG A 332 -1.46 -5.18 -25.99
C ARG A 332 -0.64 -6.22 -26.76
N ALA A 333 0.58 -6.52 -26.30
CA ALA A 333 1.45 -7.52 -26.91
C ALA A 333 0.78 -8.90 -26.92
N ARG A 334 0.14 -9.29 -25.81
CA ARG A 334 -0.59 -10.56 -25.68
C ARG A 334 -1.72 -10.74 -26.69
N ARG A 335 -2.40 -9.66 -27.06
CA ARG A 335 -3.47 -9.70 -28.08
C ARG A 335 -2.94 -9.81 -29.51
N SER A 336 -1.68 -9.45 -29.74
CA SER A 336 -1.07 -9.55 -31.06
C SER A 336 -0.43 -10.92 -31.22
N SER A 337 -1.03 -11.79 -32.05
CA SER A 337 -0.55 -13.17 -32.31
C SER A 337 0.87 -13.28 -32.89
N SER A 338 1.55 -12.14 -33.13
CA SER A 338 2.87 -12.05 -33.76
C SER A 338 4.03 -11.82 -32.78
N TYR A 339 3.77 -11.65 -31.47
CA TYR A 339 4.81 -11.28 -30.50
C TYR A 339 5.28 -12.47 -29.67
N ASP A 340 6.59 -12.56 -29.47
CA ASP A 340 7.19 -13.46 -28.49
C ASP A 340 6.89 -12.95 -27.07
N LEU A 341 5.84 -13.53 -26.48
CA LEU A 341 5.32 -13.18 -25.17
C LEU A 341 6.33 -13.46 -24.04
N ALA A 342 7.12 -14.53 -24.15
CA ALA A 342 8.03 -14.94 -23.08
C ALA A 342 9.19 -13.95 -22.91
N SER A 343 9.79 -13.49 -24.01
CA SER A 343 10.83 -12.46 -23.97
C SER A 343 10.30 -11.11 -23.47
N TRP A 344 9.04 -10.78 -23.75
CA TRP A 344 8.43 -9.53 -23.32
C TRP A 344 8.02 -9.56 -21.84
N GLU A 345 7.52 -10.70 -21.36
CA GLU A 345 7.18 -10.94 -19.96
C GLU A 345 8.40 -10.73 -19.06
N MET A 346 9.55 -11.28 -19.45
CA MET A 346 10.81 -11.11 -18.72
C MET A 346 11.25 -9.64 -18.65
N GLN A 347 11.17 -8.90 -19.76
CA GLN A 347 11.50 -7.46 -19.80
C GLN A 347 10.54 -6.62 -18.97
N CYS A 348 9.24 -6.95 -18.98
CA CYS A 348 8.24 -6.25 -18.17
C CYS A 348 8.42 -6.51 -16.67
N GLU A 349 8.81 -7.73 -16.28
CA GLU A 349 9.12 -8.06 -14.89
C GLU A 349 10.34 -7.29 -14.39
N GLU A 350 11.39 -7.19 -15.20
CA GLU A 350 12.57 -6.36 -14.90
C GLU A 350 12.20 -4.87 -14.74
N MET A 351 11.30 -4.33 -15.58
CA MET A 351 10.86 -2.93 -15.49
C MET A 351 9.92 -2.63 -14.31
N LEU A 352 9.09 -3.59 -13.90
CA LEU A 352 8.07 -3.39 -12.84
C LEU A 352 8.58 -3.70 -11.44
N TYR A 353 9.50 -4.66 -11.32
CA TYR A 353 9.98 -5.15 -10.03
C TYR A 353 11.46 -4.82 -9.79
N GLY A 354 12.17 -4.33 -10.81
CA GLY A 354 13.59 -3.97 -10.73
C GLY A 354 14.49 -5.18 -10.52
N SER A 355 15.77 -5.05 -10.87
CA SER A 355 16.80 -5.78 -10.13
C SER A 355 17.03 -5.03 -8.81
N PRO A 356 17.26 -5.71 -7.67
CA PRO A 356 17.51 -5.02 -6.40
C PRO A 356 18.63 -3.99 -6.59
N ALA A 357 18.32 -2.73 -6.28
CA ALA A 357 19.27 -1.64 -6.40
C ALA A 357 20.49 -1.96 -5.52
N PRO A 358 21.72 -1.65 -5.98
CA PRO A 358 22.89 -1.71 -5.10
C PRO A 358 22.63 -0.84 -3.87
N ALA A 359 22.99 -1.35 -2.68
CA ALA A 359 22.68 -0.73 -1.38
C ALA A 359 23.03 0.77 -1.29
N ASP A 360 24.02 1.22 -2.06
CA ASP A 360 24.48 2.61 -2.12
C ASP A 360 23.49 3.55 -2.83
N GLU A 361 22.77 3.09 -3.86
CA GLU A 361 21.75 3.90 -4.57
C GLU A 361 20.44 3.98 -3.78
N ALA A 362 20.05 2.90 -3.10
CA ALA A 362 18.87 2.88 -2.22
C ALA A 362 19.04 3.81 -1.01
N THR A 363 20.27 3.93 -0.49
CA THR A 363 20.60 4.85 0.60
C THR A 363 20.53 6.31 0.11
N SER A 364 21.05 6.61 -1.08
CA SER A 364 20.97 7.95 -1.68
C SER A 364 19.53 8.39 -1.95
N ALA A 365 18.68 7.51 -2.48
CA ALA A 365 17.27 7.81 -2.73
C ALA A 365 16.49 8.03 -1.41
N ARG A 366 16.82 7.28 -0.36
CA ARG A 366 16.24 7.42 0.97
C ARG A 366 16.62 8.74 1.65
N ASP A 367 17.87 9.16 1.50
CA ASP A 367 18.36 10.45 2.01
C ASP A 367 17.71 11.63 1.27
N GLU A 368 17.52 11.52 -0.05
CA GLU A 368 16.79 12.52 -0.84
C GLU A 368 15.31 12.64 -0.42
N GLU A 369 14.63 11.52 -0.17
CA GLU A 369 13.24 11.50 0.31
C GLU A 369 13.12 12.12 1.71
N LEU A 370 14.02 11.77 2.62
CA LEU A 370 14.05 12.32 3.97
C LEU A 370 14.25 13.84 3.94
N THR A 371 15.20 14.32 3.15
CA THR A 371 15.44 15.76 2.97
C THR A 371 14.22 16.47 2.37
N ALA A 372 13.52 15.86 1.41
CA ALA A 372 12.29 16.42 0.85
C ALA A 372 11.17 16.53 1.91
N ARG A 373 11.00 15.51 2.76
CA ARG A 373 10.03 15.51 3.88
C ARG A 373 10.33 16.61 4.89
N LEU A 374 11.60 16.80 5.24
CA LEU A 374 12.01 17.85 6.17
C LEU A 374 11.81 19.27 5.60
N ARG A 375 12.00 19.46 4.28
CA ARG A 375 11.66 20.73 3.59
C ARG A 375 10.15 21.01 3.65
N ASN A 376 9.32 20.01 3.39
CA ASN A 376 7.86 20.16 3.46
C ASN A 376 7.40 20.48 4.90
N LEU A 377 7.99 19.82 5.90
CA LEU A 377 7.70 20.11 7.30
C LEU A 377 8.07 21.56 7.67
N ALA A 378 9.22 22.05 7.22
CA ALA A 378 9.63 23.43 7.46
C ALA A 378 8.65 24.42 6.83
N PHE A 379 8.24 24.18 5.58
CA PHE A 379 7.26 25.01 4.87
C PHE A 379 5.92 25.10 5.62
N VAL A 380 5.39 23.97 6.10
CA VAL A 380 4.14 23.95 6.87
C VAL A 380 4.25 24.74 8.17
N LEU A 381 5.37 24.61 8.89
CA LEU A 381 5.59 25.34 10.14
C LEU A 381 5.78 26.85 9.91
N GLU A 382 6.32 27.26 8.76
CA GLU A 382 6.39 28.68 8.36
C GLU A 382 4.99 29.26 8.11
N GLU A 383 4.15 28.57 7.33
CA GLU A 383 2.76 28.98 7.08
C GLU A 383 1.94 29.08 8.38
N GLU A 384 2.07 28.10 9.29
CA GLU A 384 1.38 28.11 10.59
C GLU A 384 1.76 29.34 11.46
N ILE A 385 3.02 29.79 11.39
CA ILE A 385 3.47 30.97 12.15
C ILE A 385 2.98 32.26 11.48
N GLU A 386 3.02 32.35 10.15
CA GLU A 386 2.49 33.51 9.40
C GLU A 386 1.00 33.74 9.67
N GLU A 387 0.21 32.66 9.80
CA GLU A 387 -1.21 32.74 10.15
C GLU A 387 -1.45 33.35 11.55
N THR A 388 -0.48 33.25 12.46
CA THR A 388 -0.56 33.87 13.79
C THR A 388 -0.17 35.35 13.81
N GLY A 389 0.26 35.91 12.68
CA GLY A 389 0.67 37.31 12.52
C GLY A 389 2.12 37.59 12.93
N ASP A 390 2.89 36.55 13.24
CA ASP A 390 4.32 36.61 13.53
C ASP A 390 5.14 36.31 12.26
N SER A 391 6.34 36.88 12.15
CA SER A 391 7.26 36.55 11.05
C SER A 391 8.03 35.27 11.37
N PRO A 392 7.99 34.23 10.52
CA PRO A 392 8.65 32.96 10.81
C PRO A 392 10.19 33.10 10.79
N PRO A 393 10.91 32.35 11.65
CA PRO A 393 12.37 32.30 11.60
C PRO A 393 12.85 31.53 10.37
N VAL A 394 13.87 32.05 9.68
CA VAL A 394 14.44 31.43 8.46
C VAL A 394 15.33 30.24 8.82
N LEU A 395 15.05 29.07 8.25
CA LEU A 395 15.85 27.86 8.43
C LEU A 395 17.26 28.01 7.79
N PRO A 396 18.35 27.48 8.40
CA PRO A 396 19.66 27.44 7.75
C PRO A 396 19.69 26.56 6.49
N ASP A 397 20.49 26.94 5.49
CA ASP A 397 20.51 26.35 4.14
C ASP A 397 20.69 24.81 4.09
N ASN A 398 21.36 24.21 5.07
CA ASN A 398 21.63 22.76 5.14
C ASN A 398 20.85 22.04 6.26
N ALA A 399 19.90 22.70 6.91
CA ALA A 399 19.19 22.12 8.06
C ALA A 399 18.35 20.91 7.64
N CYS A 400 17.70 20.93 6.47
CA CYS A 400 16.94 19.77 5.97
C CYS A 400 17.81 18.57 5.54
N GLU A 401 19.13 18.75 5.45
CA GLU A 401 20.10 17.72 5.08
C GLU A 401 20.85 17.18 6.31
N THR A 402 20.83 17.91 7.42
CA THR A 402 21.69 17.63 8.59
C THR A 402 20.94 17.57 9.91
N TRP A 403 19.69 18.03 9.96
CA TRP A 403 18.88 18.07 11.18
C TRP A 403 17.80 16.99 11.15
N THR A 404 17.33 16.61 12.34
CA THR A 404 16.18 15.72 12.48
C THR A 404 14.88 16.52 12.46
N GLU A 405 13.75 15.85 12.20
CA GLU A 405 12.41 16.43 12.36
C GLU A 405 12.23 17.09 13.74
N ALA A 406 12.70 16.44 14.82
CA ALA A 406 12.60 16.99 16.17
C ALA A 406 13.35 18.33 16.31
N SER A 407 14.49 18.47 15.65
CA SER A 407 15.30 19.69 15.64
C SER A 407 14.65 20.83 14.85
N ILE A 408 14.03 20.52 13.70
CA ILE A 408 13.27 21.51 12.92
C ILE A 408 12.06 22.00 13.70
N ARG A 409 11.32 21.08 14.35
CA ARG A 409 10.19 21.45 15.22
C ARG A 409 10.61 22.28 16.43
N GLU A 410 11.75 21.98 17.04
CA GLU A 410 12.30 22.77 18.14
C GLU A 410 12.67 24.19 17.69
N PHE A 411 13.32 24.32 16.53
CA PHE A 411 13.73 25.61 15.96
C PHE A 411 12.55 26.56 15.75
N TYR A 412 11.45 26.08 15.17
CA TYR A 412 10.23 26.89 15.01
C TYR A 412 9.53 27.13 16.36
N ARG A 413 9.51 26.15 17.27
CA ARG A 413 8.94 26.32 18.62
C ARG A 413 9.64 27.41 19.42
N THR A 414 10.96 27.56 19.25
CA THR A 414 11.75 28.56 19.96
C THR A 414 11.94 29.87 19.21
N GLN A 415 11.20 30.09 18.10
CA GLN A 415 11.29 31.31 17.29
C GLN A 415 12.73 31.60 16.82
N GLY A 416 13.45 30.54 16.43
CA GLY A 416 14.85 30.63 15.98
C GLY A 416 15.88 30.82 17.10
N ALA A 417 15.50 30.77 18.37
CA ALA A 417 16.40 31.00 19.50
C ALA A 417 17.34 29.81 19.78
N SER A 418 17.05 28.62 19.26
CA SER A 418 17.88 27.42 19.47
C SER A 418 17.95 26.54 18.21
N GLY A 419 18.88 26.84 17.31
CA GLY A 419 19.46 25.81 16.44
C GLY A 419 20.30 24.82 17.25
N PRO A 420 20.63 23.62 16.74
CA PRO A 420 21.48 22.67 17.44
C PRO A 420 22.81 23.34 17.80
N SER A 421 23.01 23.57 19.10
CA SER A 421 24.27 24.07 19.63
C SER A 421 25.39 23.14 19.20
N SER A 422 26.49 23.68 18.68
CA SER A 422 27.69 22.98 18.21
C SER A 422 28.49 22.28 19.33
N SER A 423 27.81 21.72 20.32
CA SER A 423 28.39 20.94 21.41
C SER A 423 27.44 19.81 21.79
N ASN A 424 27.25 18.86 20.89
CA ASN A 424 26.75 17.54 21.26
C ASN A 424 27.45 16.40 20.52
N THR A 425 28.73 16.63 20.19
CA THR A 425 29.62 15.59 19.70
C THR A 425 29.79 14.48 20.73
N SER A 426 29.71 14.75 22.04
CA SER A 426 29.74 13.70 23.08
C SER A 426 28.47 12.86 23.08
N ALA A 427 27.25 13.43 23.10
CA ALA A 427 26.04 12.61 23.05
C ALA A 427 25.92 11.79 21.76
N ARG A 428 26.30 12.38 20.62
CA ARG A 428 26.34 11.67 19.32
C ARG A 428 27.44 10.59 19.28
N HIS A 429 28.59 10.83 19.92
CA HIS A 429 29.67 9.84 20.04
C HIS A 429 29.31 8.73 21.03
N ASP A 430 28.66 9.04 22.15
CA ASP A 430 28.25 8.09 23.18
C ASP A 430 27.11 7.20 22.67
N GLU A 431 26.15 7.76 21.94
CA GLU A 431 25.07 7.01 21.30
C GLU A 431 25.59 6.15 20.13
N LEU A 432 26.49 6.68 19.29
CA LEU A 432 27.12 5.90 18.23
C LEU A 432 28.00 4.78 18.83
N THR A 433 28.78 5.07 19.86
CA THR A 433 29.62 4.08 20.57
C THR A 433 28.75 3.03 21.24
N ALA A 434 27.62 3.39 21.84
CA ALA A 434 26.66 2.43 22.42
C ALA A 434 26.03 1.54 21.33
N ARG A 435 25.68 2.12 20.16
CA ARG A 435 25.18 1.35 19.01
C ARG A 435 26.24 0.39 18.46
N LEU A 436 27.50 0.82 18.40
CA LEU A 436 28.61 -0.03 17.95
C LEU A 436 28.95 -1.13 18.95
N ARG A 437 28.83 -0.88 20.27
CA ARG A 437 28.96 -1.92 21.31
C ARG A 437 27.84 -2.95 21.25
N ASN A 438 26.59 -2.51 21.06
CA ASN A 438 25.47 -3.43 20.86
C ASN A 438 25.62 -4.26 19.59
N LEU A 439 26.10 -3.65 18.51
CA LEU A 439 26.38 -4.35 17.28
C LEU A 439 27.48 -5.42 17.48
N ALA A 440 28.58 -5.07 18.16
CA ALA A 440 29.64 -6.04 18.46
C ALA A 440 29.12 -7.20 19.31
N PHE A 441 28.30 -6.92 20.32
CA PHE A 441 27.67 -7.95 21.17
C PHE A 441 26.78 -8.91 20.35
N VAL A 442 25.94 -8.38 19.47
CA VAL A 442 25.07 -9.21 18.61
C VAL A 442 25.90 -10.08 17.67
N LEU A 443 26.96 -9.54 17.08
CA LEU A 443 27.85 -10.30 16.18
C LEU A 443 28.67 -11.36 16.92
N GLU A 444 29.03 -11.14 18.19
CA GLU A 444 29.68 -12.13 19.05
C GLU A 444 28.73 -13.29 19.38
N GLU A 445 27.48 -13.00 19.77
CA GLU A 445 26.45 -14.02 20.02
C GLU A 445 26.15 -14.84 18.75
N GLU A 446 26.01 -14.19 17.59
CA GLU A 446 25.77 -14.88 16.31
C GLU A 446 26.90 -15.86 15.94
N ILE A 447 28.17 -15.53 16.26
CA ILE A 447 29.30 -16.42 16.00
C ILE A 447 29.36 -17.56 17.02
N GLU A 448 29.10 -17.29 18.31
CA GLU A 448 29.04 -18.33 19.35
C GLU A 448 27.94 -19.37 19.07
N GLU A 449 26.80 -18.95 18.50
CA GLU A 449 25.73 -19.86 18.09
C GLU A 449 26.14 -20.83 16.97
N THR A 450 27.12 -20.45 16.14
CA THR A 450 27.70 -21.35 15.12
C THR A 450 28.71 -22.36 15.70
N GLY A 451 28.97 -22.32 17.02
CA GLY A 451 29.89 -23.21 17.73
C GLY A 451 31.35 -22.78 17.65
N ASP A 452 31.62 -21.60 17.11
CA ASP A 452 32.96 -21.02 16.98
C ASP A 452 33.18 -19.91 18.01
N SER A 453 34.42 -19.75 18.50
CA SER A 453 34.74 -18.63 19.40
C SER A 453 34.91 -17.34 18.60
N PRO A 454 34.18 -16.25 18.93
CA PRO A 454 34.31 -14.98 18.23
C PRO A 454 35.68 -14.34 18.48
N PRO A 455 36.23 -13.60 17.49
CA PRO A 455 37.44 -12.80 17.70
C PRO A 455 37.14 -11.65 18.66
N VAL A 456 38.03 -11.42 19.64
CA VAL A 456 37.84 -10.35 20.63
C VAL A 456 38.13 -8.99 20.00
N LEU A 457 37.15 -8.08 20.07
CA LEU A 457 37.30 -6.71 19.59
C LEU A 457 38.37 -5.94 20.41
N PRO A 458 39.22 -5.10 19.80
CA PRO A 458 40.11 -4.22 20.55
C PRO A 458 39.34 -3.23 21.45
N ASP A 459 39.88 -2.95 22.64
CA ASP A 459 39.20 -2.18 23.70
C ASP A 459 38.67 -0.79 23.25
N ASN A 460 39.27 -0.17 22.23
CA ASN A 460 38.89 1.15 21.70
C ASN A 460 38.19 1.09 20.33
N ALA A 461 37.90 -0.10 19.78
CA ALA A 461 37.36 -0.22 18.43
C ALA A 461 35.94 0.38 18.32
N CYS A 462 35.08 0.22 19.33
CA CYS A 462 33.75 0.83 19.32
C CYS A 462 33.77 2.38 19.41
N GLU A 463 34.91 2.97 19.76
CA GLU A 463 35.11 4.42 19.88
C GLU A 463 35.83 5.00 18.66
N THR A 464 36.57 4.16 17.91
CA THR A 464 37.48 4.61 16.84
C THR A 464 37.17 4.03 15.47
N TRP A 465 36.36 2.97 15.39
CA TRP A 465 36.03 2.28 14.15
C TRP A 465 34.60 2.56 13.72
N THR A 466 34.36 2.37 12.41
CA THR A 466 33.01 2.45 11.85
C THR A 466 32.28 1.12 12.02
N GLU A 467 30.95 1.14 11.89
CA GLU A 467 30.14 -0.09 11.84
C GLU A 467 30.63 -1.06 10.76
N ALA A 468 31.01 -0.55 9.58
CA ALA A 468 31.55 -1.36 8.49
C ALA A 468 32.86 -2.06 8.89
N SER A 469 33.73 -1.36 9.62
CA SER A 469 35.00 -1.88 10.14
C SER A 469 34.79 -2.98 11.20
N ILE A 470 33.82 -2.82 12.11
CA ILE A 470 33.48 -3.85 13.12
C ILE A 470 32.88 -5.08 12.45
N ARG A 471 31.97 -4.90 11.48
CA ARG A 471 31.40 -6.00 10.70
C ARG A 471 32.46 -6.73 9.88
N GLU A 472 33.40 -6.00 9.26
CA GLU A 472 34.51 -6.61 8.52
C GLU A 472 35.41 -7.42 9.46
N PHE A 473 35.74 -6.90 10.64
CA PHE A 473 36.55 -7.61 11.64
C PHE A 473 35.95 -8.96 12.04
N TYR A 474 34.64 -9.02 12.34
CA TYR A 474 33.98 -10.29 12.65
C TYR A 474 33.85 -11.20 11.42
N ARG A 475 33.60 -10.64 10.23
CA ARG A 475 33.53 -11.37 8.96
C ARG A 475 34.84 -12.06 8.59
N THR A 476 35.96 -11.39 8.80
CA THR A 476 37.30 -11.93 8.52
C THR A 476 37.89 -12.72 9.69
N ARG A 477 37.13 -12.91 10.77
CA ARG A 477 37.58 -13.54 12.02
C ARG A 477 38.85 -12.91 12.59
N GLY A 478 38.90 -11.58 12.57
CA GLY A 478 40.02 -10.78 13.05
C GLY A 478 41.18 -10.66 12.08
N ALA A 479 41.07 -11.20 10.85
CA ALA A 479 42.09 -11.06 9.83
C ALA A 479 41.95 -9.72 9.10
N GLY A 480 42.76 -8.74 9.49
CA GLY A 480 42.78 -7.39 8.88
C GLY A 480 42.14 -6.37 9.81
N ILE A 481 42.98 -5.77 10.66
CA ILE A 481 42.62 -4.58 11.43
C ILE A 481 42.53 -3.42 10.43
N PRO A 482 41.40 -2.69 10.35
CA PRO A 482 41.25 -1.53 9.48
C PRO A 482 42.11 -0.33 9.92
#